data_AF-A0A815SZJ0-F1
#
_entry.id   AF-A0A815SZJ0-F1
#
_cell.length_a   1.000
_cell.length_b   1.000
_cell.length_c   1.000
_cell.angle_alpha   90.00
_cell.angle_beta   90.00
_cell.angle_gamma   90.00
#
_symmetry.space_group_name_H-M   'P 1'
#
loop_
_entity.id
_entity.type
_entity.pdbx_description
1 polymer ?
#
loop_
_entity_poly.entity_id
_entity_poly.type
_entity_poly.pdbx_seq_one_letter_code
_entity_poly.pdbx_strand_id
1 'polypeptide(L)'
;MSQGQNPYGNPYPPEGGYPGYPTQQFGGYAGQPGGYPVPPPNAYGQNTTAYPPPPPVLPRPDVPKDDEHGTGEWGNFNGLESKEIRRVFIRKVYSILSIQLLITFGIIALFHFTPAIRGYVRSSEGQWLYWTSYVVFLVTYIALACCRSAGRRFPTNMILLGILTLSMSYMMGMISAVYTIDSVLIAVGITVFVCLGVTLFSFQTKFDFTSCMGVIFVISLALLGFGIVCIFVQSDIMFKVYAGLGAVAFSIFLAVDTQLIMGGKRHEISAEDHIFAALMLYIDVVYIFLYILSLLDDRVTSKTPLLPNTEIEKVNLTNSTIVITACCRNVRRNLPGFQRNIQSITKLFGNYRIYLGESDSDDETLTYLNQWKNNDSDHVRVYTYGQQRWKLMSRTNRIAFCRNNLLTEARKEMPSFDYYFVVDVDVGSSSSFEIRDFLSNFIYPSSSWLAMTATQRAEYYDIWALRISPILPFDCWKKIKELTSYFIDQSYLIDRLVKIHQKSIPRHVPLIEVQSAFGGAALYNGKYLNKHCSYNGNDQERQLTFYSQCEHVPFHSCIQKYAKQQKIYINPVFQIC
;
A
#
# COMPACT_ATOMS: atom_id res chain seq x y z
N MET A 1 -49.20 39.87 30.22
CA MET A 1 -49.87 40.97 29.48
C MET A 1 -49.22 41.04 28.10
N SER A 2 -49.91 41.08 26.97
CA SER A 2 -51.34 40.84 26.71
C SER A 2 -51.58 40.32 25.28
N GLN A 3 -52.80 39.86 25.01
CA GLN A 3 -53.37 39.45 23.71
C GLN A 3 -53.53 40.67 22.76
N GLY A 4 -53.85 40.59 21.46
CA GLY A 4 -54.21 39.47 20.55
C GLY A 4 -53.98 39.89 19.08
N GLN A 5 -54.79 39.60 18.05
CA GLN A 5 -56.00 38.76 17.90
C GLN A 5 -56.27 38.48 16.38
N ASN A 6 -57.43 37.89 16.02
CA ASN A 6 -57.96 37.63 14.66
C ASN A 6 -59.51 37.86 14.73
N PRO A 7 -60.33 38.06 13.66
CA PRO A 7 -61.05 36.92 13.01
C PRO A 7 -61.73 37.14 11.58
N TYR A 8 -62.50 36.11 11.14
CA TYR A 8 -63.48 35.99 10.01
C TYR A 8 -62.95 35.80 8.57
N GLY A 9 -63.56 34.99 7.67
CA GLY A 9 -64.77 34.13 7.73
C GLY A 9 -64.92 33.19 6.50
N ASN A 10 -65.97 32.34 6.41
CA ASN A 10 -66.18 31.30 5.35
C ASN A 10 -67.68 30.99 5.12
N PRO A 11 -68.17 30.72 3.87
CA PRO A 11 -68.77 29.40 3.54
C PRO A 11 -68.69 28.88 2.06
N TYR A 12 -69.11 27.62 1.85
CA TYR A 12 -69.22 26.76 0.62
C TYR A 12 -70.43 27.05 -0.33
N PRO A 13 -70.68 26.35 -1.50
CA PRO A 13 -69.91 25.43 -2.41
C PRO A 13 -69.96 25.95 -3.91
N PRO A 14 -70.13 25.23 -5.08
CA PRO A 14 -70.03 23.79 -5.51
C PRO A 14 -69.37 23.52 -6.93
N GLU A 15 -69.55 22.29 -7.46
CA GLU A 15 -69.60 21.76 -8.87
C GLU A 15 -68.51 21.97 -9.97
N GLY A 16 -67.77 20.88 -10.28
CA GLY A 16 -67.78 20.12 -11.57
C GLY A 16 -67.33 20.69 -12.95
N GLY A 17 -66.30 20.10 -13.58
CA GLY A 17 -66.04 20.23 -15.04
C GLY A 17 -64.74 19.63 -15.62
N TYR A 18 -64.85 18.86 -16.72
CA TYR A 18 -63.79 18.43 -17.67
C TYR A 18 -64.08 19.09 -19.06
N PRO A 19 -63.24 19.00 -20.14
CA PRO A 19 -61.89 18.40 -20.31
C PRO A 19 -60.87 19.40 -20.94
N GLY A 20 -59.70 18.90 -21.43
CA GLY A 20 -58.61 19.71 -22.01
C GLY A 20 -58.26 19.44 -23.49
N TYR A 21 -57.34 20.24 -24.04
CA TYR A 21 -56.86 20.32 -25.44
C TYR A 21 -55.65 21.31 -25.50
N PRO A 22 -54.94 21.58 -26.63
CA PRO A 22 -54.72 20.83 -27.90
C PRO A 22 -53.23 20.84 -28.38
N THR A 23 -53.01 20.67 -29.70
CA THR A 23 -51.83 20.94 -30.58
C THR A 23 -51.01 19.71 -31.02
N GLN A 24 -50.56 19.57 -32.28
CA GLN A 24 -50.75 20.40 -33.50
C GLN A 24 -50.73 19.52 -34.79
N GLN A 25 -51.00 20.11 -35.98
CA GLN A 25 -51.34 19.38 -37.22
C GLN A 25 -50.86 20.10 -38.51
N PHE A 26 -50.26 19.37 -39.47
CA PHE A 26 -50.13 19.68 -40.93
C PHE A 26 -49.40 18.50 -41.63
N GLY A 27 -49.70 18.03 -42.86
CA GLY A 27 -50.89 18.21 -43.73
C GLY A 27 -50.70 17.70 -45.18
N GLY A 28 -51.58 16.81 -45.68
CA GLY A 28 -51.68 16.33 -47.09
C GLY A 28 -50.60 15.33 -47.56
N TYR A 29 -50.76 14.49 -48.60
CA TYR A 29 -51.86 14.05 -49.50
C TYR A 29 -51.31 12.84 -50.34
N ALA A 30 -52.05 11.93 -50.98
CA ALA A 30 -53.47 11.51 -51.02
C ALA A 30 -53.56 10.08 -51.65
N GLY A 31 -54.68 9.34 -51.50
CA GLY A 31 -54.92 8.03 -52.14
C GLY A 31 -56.04 7.20 -51.49
N GLN A 32 -56.71 6.30 -52.24
CA GLN A 32 -57.86 5.49 -51.77
C GLN A 32 -57.54 3.99 -51.57
N PRO A 33 -58.42 3.19 -50.91
CA PRO A 33 -57.99 2.01 -50.14
C PRO A 33 -57.95 0.68 -50.89
N GLY A 34 -57.15 -0.26 -50.38
CA GLY A 34 -57.20 -1.69 -50.69
C GLY A 34 -57.02 -2.52 -49.42
N GLY A 35 -57.84 -3.56 -49.25
CA GLY A 35 -57.77 -4.48 -48.11
C GLY A 35 -56.76 -5.62 -48.32
N TYR A 36 -56.22 -6.17 -47.24
CA TYR A 36 -55.30 -7.32 -47.27
C TYR A 36 -56.01 -8.65 -46.95
N PRO A 37 -55.53 -9.80 -47.46
CA PRO A 37 -56.41 -10.94 -47.76
C PRO A 37 -56.48 -12.04 -46.70
N VAL A 38 -57.55 -12.84 -46.80
CA VAL A 38 -57.75 -14.12 -46.09
C VAL A 38 -57.14 -15.26 -46.94
N PRO A 39 -56.46 -16.26 -46.34
CA PRO A 39 -55.95 -17.43 -47.08
C PRO A 39 -57.09 -18.36 -47.55
N PRO A 40 -56.96 -19.04 -48.70
CA PRO A 40 -58.07 -19.73 -49.36
C PRO A 40 -58.34 -21.15 -48.82
N PRO A 41 -59.61 -21.61 -48.85
CA PRO A 41 -59.95 -23.03 -48.69
C PRO A 41 -59.77 -23.80 -50.01
N ASN A 42 -59.44 -25.09 -49.93
CA ASN A 42 -59.53 -26.04 -51.03
C ASN A 42 -60.24 -27.31 -50.54
N ALA A 43 -61.00 -27.97 -51.43
CA ALA A 43 -61.88 -29.07 -51.06
C ALA A 43 -61.95 -30.19 -52.13
N TYR A 44 -62.46 -31.34 -51.70
CA TYR A 44 -62.77 -32.56 -52.46
C TYR A 44 -61.60 -33.47 -52.87
N GLY A 45 -61.82 -34.77 -52.63
CA GLY A 45 -60.87 -35.86 -52.83
C GLY A 45 -61.18 -37.05 -51.91
N GLN A 46 -62.28 -37.77 -52.17
CA GLN A 46 -62.60 -38.99 -51.42
C GLN A 46 -61.64 -40.13 -51.80
N ASN A 47 -61.06 -40.81 -50.80
CA ASN A 47 -60.89 -42.26 -50.86
C ASN A 47 -60.67 -42.86 -49.47
N THR A 48 -61.02 -44.14 -49.30
CA THR A 48 -61.14 -44.80 -47.99
C THR A 48 -60.06 -45.83 -47.73
N THR A 49 -59.37 -45.72 -46.59
CA THR A 49 -58.69 -46.84 -45.91
C THR A 49 -58.93 -46.74 -44.40
N ALA A 50 -59.08 -47.88 -43.74
CA ALA A 50 -59.50 -47.94 -42.34
C ALA A 50 -58.32 -48.13 -41.37
N TYR A 51 -58.46 -47.55 -40.17
CA TYR A 51 -57.62 -47.84 -39.00
C TYR A 51 -58.49 -48.27 -37.81
N PRO A 52 -58.01 -49.17 -36.94
CA PRO A 52 -58.82 -49.79 -35.88
C PRO A 52 -59.07 -48.85 -34.67
N PRO A 53 -60.13 -49.09 -33.87
CA PRO A 53 -60.45 -48.30 -32.69
C PRO A 53 -59.46 -48.55 -31.51
N PRO A 54 -59.34 -47.59 -30.58
CA PRO A 54 -58.50 -47.73 -29.39
C PRO A 54 -59.05 -48.73 -28.36
N PRO A 55 -58.19 -49.28 -27.47
CA PRO A 55 -58.58 -50.31 -26.50
C PRO A 55 -59.43 -49.78 -25.32
N PRO A 56 -60.15 -50.65 -24.58
CA PRO A 56 -61.04 -50.24 -23.50
C PRO A 56 -60.31 -49.64 -22.28
N VAL A 57 -60.97 -48.69 -21.62
CA VAL A 57 -60.54 -48.14 -20.33
C VAL A 57 -60.91 -49.12 -19.21
N LEU A 58 -59.93 -49.53 -18.40
CA LEU A 58 -60.17 -50.34 -17.20
C LEU A 58 -60.70 -49.47 -16.04
N PRO A 59 -61.61 -49.99 -15.19
CA PRO A 59 -62.08 -49.27 -14.00
C PRO A 59 -60.94 -48.96 -13.02
N ARG A 60 -61.03 -47.82 -12.33
CA ARG A 60 -60.23 -47.58 -11.11
C ARG A 60 -60.89 -48.30 -9.94
N PRO A 61 -60.13 -48.92 -9.01
CA PRO A 61 -60.66 -49.37 -7.74
C PRO A 61 -61.20 -48.19 -6.93
N ASP A 62 -62.28 -48.41 -6.19
CA ASP A 62 -62.85 -47.41 -5.28
C ASP A 62 -61.88 -47.11 -4.11
N VAL A 63 -61.81 -45.84 -3.74
CA VAL A 63 -61.06 -45.37 -2.56
C VAL A 63 -62.03 -45.31 -1.37
N PRO A 64 -61.74 -45.98 -0.24
CA PRO A 64 -62.54 -45.85 0.97
C PRO A 64 -62.63 -44.39 1.44
N LYS A 65 -63.80 -44.01 1.97
CA LYS A 65 -63.97 -42.77 2.72
C LYS A 65 -63.65 -43.06 4.19
N ASP A 66 -62.40 -42.87 4.56
CA ASP A 66 -61.96 -42.89 5.96
C ASP A 66 -61.70 -41.44 6.44
N ASP A 67 -61.87 -41.22 7.75
CA ASP A 67 -62.17 -39.90 8.33
C ASP A 67 -60.99 -38.95 8.58
N GLU A 68 -61.32 -37.73 9.03
CA GLU A 68 -60.37 -36.69 9.42
C GLU A 68 -59.47 -37.10 10.60
N HIS A 69 -58.27 -37.64 10.35
CA HIS A 69 -57.01 -37.35 11.10
C HIS A 69 -55.79 -37.98 10.39
N GLY A 70 -54.99 -37.19 9.65
CA GLY A 70 -53.93 -37.77 8.80
C GLY A 70 -52.79 -36.85 8.30
N THR A 71 -52.58 -35.67 8.90
CA THR A 71 -51.49 -34.76 8.48
C THR A 71 -50.11 -35.22 9.01
N GLY A 72 -49.53 -36.26 8.40
CA GLY A 72 -48.26 -36.86 8.83
C GLY A 72 -47.09 -36.75 7.83
N GLU A 73 -47.16 -37.50 6.72
CA GLU A 73 -45.95 -37.93 6.01
C GLU A 73 -45.71 -37.21 4.67
N TRP A 74 -46.72 -37.09 3.79
CA TRP A 74 -46.55 -36.52 2.45
C TRP A 74 -46.06 -35.06 2.44
N GLY A 75 -46.45 -34.26 3.44
CA GLY A 75 -45.91 -32.90 3.62
C GLY A 75 -44.46 -32.88 4.11
N ASN A 76 -44.04 -33.91 4.85
CA ASN A 76 -42.65 -34.05 5.30
C ASN A 76 -41.73 -34.52 4.17
N PHE A 77 -42.19 -35.37 3.24
CA PHE A 77 -41.37 -35.84 2.10
C PHE A 77 -40.77 -34.68 1.28
N ASN A 78 -41.60 -33.76 0.78
CA ASN A 78 -41.13 -32.57 0.06
C ASN A 78 -40.20 -31.70 0.93
N GLY A 79 -40.47 -31.63 2.23
CA GLY A 79 -39.67 -30.93 3.23
C GLY A 79 -38.39 -31.66 3.67
N LEU A 80 -38.16 -32.90 3.21
CA LEU A 80 -36.95 -33.70 3.42
C LEU A 80 -36.11 -33.71 2.14
N GLU A 81 -36.72 -33.98 0.99
CA GLU A 81 -36.08 -33.92 -0.33
C GLU A 81 -35.41 -32.56 -0.58
N SER A 82 -36.12 -31.46 -0.32
CA SER A 82 -35.56 -30.10 -0.40
C SER A 82 -34.36 -29.88 0.52
N LYS A 83 -34.36 -30.46 1.73
CA LYS A 83 -33.22 -30.40 2.67
C LYS A 83 -32.05 -31.27 2.18
N GLU A 84 -32.31 -32.40 1.53
CA GLU A 84 -31.27 -33.27 0.99
C GLU A 84 -30.63 -32.67 -0.27
N ILE A 85 -31.42 -32.11 -1.18
CA ILE A 85 -30.94 -31.30 -2.31
C ILE A 85 -30.07 -30.15 -1.79
N ARG A 86 -30.53 -29.42 -0.76
CA ARG A 86 -29.76 -28.33 -0.13
C ARG A 86 -28.46 -28.83 0.52
N ARG A 87 -28.46 -29.98 1.21
CA ARG A 87 -27.23 -30.62 1.77
C ARG A 87 -26.23 -31.01 0.68
N VAL A 88 -26.70 -31.58 -0.43
CA VAL A 88 -25.86 -31.97 -1.58
C VAL A 88 -25.28 -30.72 -2.25
N PHE A 89 -26.07 -29.66 -2.41
CA PHE A 89 -25.62 -28.36 -2.90
C PHE A 89 -24.52 -27.76 -2.02
N ILE A 90 -24.76 -27.61 -0.71
CA ILE A 90 -23.78 -27.09 0.25
C ILE A 90 -22.48 -27.89 0.17
N ARG A 91 -22.56 -29.24 0.21
CA ARG A 91 -21.38 -30.10 0.07
C ARG A 91 -20.62 -29.82 -1.22
N LYS A 92 -21.31 -29.73 -2.36
CA LYS A 92 -20.69 -29.47 -3.67
C LYS A 92 -20.00 -28.10 -3.71
N VAL A 93 -20.63 -27.06 -3.17
CA VAL A 93 -20.08 -25.70 -3.08
C VAL A 93 -18.80 -25.67 -2.24
N TYR A 94 -18.82 -26.21 -1.02
CA TYR A 94 -17.63 -26.22 -0.15
C TYR A 94 -16.52 -27.18 -0.62
N SER A 95 -16.85 -28.28 -1.32
CA SER A 95 -15.85 -29.12 -1.99
C SER A 95 -15.15 -28.39 -3.13
N ILE A 96 -15.89 -27.61 -3.93
CA ILE A 96 -15.31 -26.76 -4.99
C ILE A 96 -14.41 -25.69 -4.36
N LEU A 97 -14.91 -24.94 -3.37
CA LEU A 97 -14.16 -23.91 -2.65
C LEU A 97 -12.84 -24.45 -2.06
N SER A 98 -12.87 -25.63 -1.42
CA SER A 98 -11.67 -26.29 -0.89
C SER A 98 -10.62 -26.57 -1.98
N ILE A 99 -11.04 -26.99 -3.17
CA ILE A 99 -10.13 -27.22 -4.31
C ILE A 99 -9.55 -25.90 -4.82
N GLN A 100 -10.37 -24.85 -4.92
CA GLN A 100 -9.91 -23.53 -5.35
C GLN A 100 -8.85 -22.97 -4.39
N LEU A 101 -9.12 -22.99 -3.08
CA LEU A 101 -8.20 -22.53 -2.04
C LEU A 101 -6.91 -23.38 -1.97
N LEU A 102 -6.98 -24.69 -2.23
CA LEU A 102 -5.81 -25.55 -2.31
C LEU A 102 -4.91 -25.20 -3.50
N ILE A 103 -5.50 -24.92 -4.67
CA ILE A 103 -4.77 -24.45 -5.86
C ILE A 103 -4.11 -23.08 -5.58
N THR A 104 -4.85 -22.16 -4.95
CA THR A 104 -4.34 -20.85 -4.53
C THR A 104 -3.16 -20.97 -3.57
N PHE A 105 -3.30 -21.78 -2.52
CA PHE A 105 -2.23 -22.03 -1.56
C PHE A 105 -0.99 -22.65 -2.22
N GLY A 106 -1.17 -23.63 -3.11
CA GLY A 106 -0.08 -24.26 -3.85
C GLY A 106 0.69 -23.27 -4.73
N ILE A 107 0.00 -22.34 -5.39
CA ILE A 107 0.63 -21.29 -6.21
C ILE A 107 1.34 -20.24 -5.34
N ILE A 108 0.73 -19.78 -4.25
CA ILE A 108 1.37 -18.86 -3.28
C ILE A 108 2.65 -19.49 -2.69
N ALA A 109 2.60 -20.77 -2.33
CA ALA A 109 3.74 -21.52 -1.82
C ALA A 109 4.85 -21.67 -2.88
N LEU A 110 4.50 -22.06 -4.11
CA LEU A 110 5.45 -22.16 -5.24
C LEU A 110 6.21 -20.84 -5.46
N PHE A 111 5.49 -19.71 -5.43
CA PHE A 111 6.06 -18.37 -5.58
C PHE A 111 6.96 -17.98 -4.40
N HIS A 112 6.67 -18.46 -3.19
CA HIS A 112 7.47 -18.19 -1.99
C HIS A 112 8.75 -19.01 -1.91
N PHE A 113 8.69 -20.30 -2.24
CA PHE A 113 9.80 -21.24 -2.10
C PHE A 113 10.70 -21.33 -3.34
N THR A 114 10.34 -20.69 -4.46
CA THR A 114 11.16 -20.65 -5.69
C THR A 114 11.85 -19.28 -5.86
N PRO A 115 13.16 -19.13 -5.59
CA PRO A 115 13.84 -17.83 -5.66
C PRO A 115 13.77 -17.16 -7.02
N ALA A 116 13.83 -17.94 -8.11
CA ALA A 116 13.73 -17.43 -9.48
C ALA A 116 12.41 -16.69 -9.75
N ILE A 117 11.28 -17.20 -9.22
CA ILE A 117 9.97 -16.55 -9.35
C ILE A 117 9.95 -15.22 -8.61
N ARG A 118 10.57 -15.12 -7.43
CA ARG A 118 10.64 -13.86 -6.65
C ARG A 118 11.50 -12.78 -7.31
N GLY A 119 12.42 -13.15 -8.19
CA GLY A 119 13.08 -12.23 -9.12
C GLY A 119 12.15 -11.81 -10.25
N TYR A 120 11.54 -12.79 -10.92
CA TYR A 120 10.62 -12.59 -12.05
C TYR A 120 9.41 -11.70 -11.72
N VAL A 121 8.83 -11.83 -10.52
CA VAL A 121 7.68 -11.01 -10.04
C VAL A 121 7.93 -9.50 -10.16
N ARG A 122 9.20 -9.04 -10.07
CA ARG A 122 9.57 -7.62 -10.19
C ARG A 122 10.05 -7.21 -11.59
N SER A 123 10.15 -8.14 -12.54
CA SER A 123 10.51 -7.79 -13.92
C SER A 123 9.33 -7.13 -14.65
N SER A 124 9.63 -6.43 -15.75
CA SER A 124 8.61 -5.91 -16.67
C SER A 124 7.71 -7.02 -17.23
N GLU A 125 8.28 -8.21 -17.48
CA GLU A 125 7.54 -9.39 -17.95
C GLU A 125 6.58 -9.94 -16.88
N GLY A 126 7.03 -10.01 -15.62
CA GLY A 126 6.18 -10.41 -14.50
C GLY A 126 5.02 -9.44 -14.30
N GLN A 127 5.28 -8.13 -14.35
CA GLN A 127 4.24 -7.11 -14.29
C GLN A 127 3.23 -7.22 -15.44
N TRP A 128 3.68 -7.54 -16.66
CA TRP A 128 2.80 -7.79 -17.79
C TRP A 128 1.89 -9.01 -17.58
N LEU A 129 2.44 -10.12 -17.05
CA LEU A 129 1.64 -11.31 -16.75
C LEU A 129 0.66 -11.08 -15.58
N TYR A 130 0.99 -10.26 -14.59
CA TYR A 130 0.04 -9.82 -13.56
C TYR A 130 -1.19 -9.14 -14.19
N TRP A 131 -0.99 -8.12 -15.02
CA TRP A 131 -2.11 -7.43 -15.69
C TRP A 131 -2.88 -8.36 -16.64
N THR A 132 -2.18 -9.26 -17.34
CA THR A 132 -2.82 -10.28 -18.18
C THR A 132 -3.73 -11.20 -17.33
N SER A 133 -3.26 -11.66 -16.16
CA SER A 133 -4.05 -12.49 -15.25
C SER A 133 -5.28 -11.77 -14.69
N TYR A 134 -5.17 -10.47 -14.40
CA TYR A 134 -6.29 -9.63 -13.96
C TYR A 134 -7.36 -9.50 -15.05
N VAL A 135 -6.98 -9.27 -16.30
CA VAL A 135 -7.92 -9.20 -17.44
C VAL A 135 -8.61 -10.55 -17.68
N VAL A 136 -7.87 -11.66 -17.63
CA VAL A 136 -8.44 -13.02 -17.76
C VAL A 136 -9.43 -13.30 -16.62
N PHE A 137 -9.06 -12.97 -15.38
CA PHE A 137 -9.95 -13.10 -14.22
C PHE A 137 -11.25 -12.30 -14.43
N LEU A 138 -11.14 -11.00 -14.77
CA LEU A 138 -12.28 -10.09 -14.92
C LEU A 138 -13.25 -10.54 -16.02
N VAL A 139 -12.75 -10.92 -17.21
CA VAL A 139 -13.58 -11.42 -18.31
C VAL A 139 -14.28 -12.72 -17.92
N THR A 140 -13.57 -13.64 -17.25
CA THR A 140 -14.15 -14.93 -16.84
C THR A 140 -15.15 -14.77 -15.70
N TYR A 141 -14.93 -13.83 -14.78
CA TYR A 141 -15.86 -13.45 -13.72
C TYR A 141 -17.16 -12.87 -14.30
N ILE A 142 -17.07 -11.90 -15.21
CA ILE A 142 -18.23 -11.31 -15.88
C ILE A 142 -19.01 -12.39 -16.67
N ALA A 143 -18.32 -13.30 -17.35
CA ALA A 143 -18.96 -14.41 -18.04
C ALA A 143 -19.73 -15.35 -17.10
N LEU A 144 -19.18 -15.68 -15.92
CA LEU A 144 -19.86 -16.54 -14.94
C LEU A 144 -20.99 -15.83 -14.18
N ALA A 145 -20.84 -14.53 -13.88
CA ALA A 145 -21.83 -13.75 -13.16
C ALA A 145 -23.03 -13.32 -14.04
N CYS A 146 -22.78 -12.85 -15.26
CA CYS A 146 -23.83 -12.34 -16.15
C CYS A 146 -24.46 -13.45 -17.02
N CYS A 147 -23.67 -14.41 -17.51
CA CYS A 147 -24.17 -15.44 -18.42
C CYS A 147 -24.52 -16.73 -17.66
N ARG A 148 -25.62 -16.72 -16.89
CA ARG A 148 -26.09 -17.84 -16.05
C ARG A 148 -26.16 -19.21 -16.78
N SER A 149 -26.42 -19.20 -18.09
CA SER A 149 -26.34 -20.39 -18.96
C SER A 149 -24.93 -21.03 -18.98
N ALA A 150 -23.88 -20.21 -19.08
CA ALA A 150 -22.48 -20.66 -19.07
C ALA A 150 -22.05 -21.19 -17.70
N GLY A 151 -22.59 -20.65 -16.59
CA GLY A 151 -22.36 -21.16 -15.22
C GLY A 151 -23.11 -22.46 -14.90
N ARG A 152 -24.19 -22.77 -15.62
CA ARG A 152 -25.00 -23.99 -15.43
C ARG A 152 -24.63 -25.15 -16.36
N ARG A 153 -24.12 -24.86 -17.57
CA ARG A 153 -23.84 -25.88 -18.60
C ARG A 153 -22.47 -26.54 -18.41
N PHE A 154 -22.47 -27.86 -18.19
CA PHE A 154 -21.27 -28.69 -18.29
C PHE A 154 -20.86 -28.91 -19.76
N PRO A 155 -19.56 -28.97 -20.11
CA PRO A 155 -18.38 -28.73 -19.26
C PRO A 155 -17.98 -27.25 -19.14
N THR A 156 -18.65 -26.35 -19.87
CA THR A 156 -18.32 -24.91 -19.95
C THR A 156 -18.14 -24.27 -18.57
N ASN A 157 -19.02 -24.57 -17.62
CA ASN A 157 -18.96 -24.01 -16.28
C ASN A 157 -17.69 -24.41 -15.49
N MET A 158 -17.29 -25.69 -15.56
CA MET A 158 -16.06 -26.18 -14.93
C MET A 158 -14.80 -25.61 -15.59
N ILE A 159 -14.82 -25.44 -16.92
CA ILE A 159 -13.71 -24.84 -17.68
C ILE A 159 -13.51 -23.37 -17.30
N LEU A 160 -14.59 -22.58 -17.31
CA LEU A 160 -14.54 -21.16 -16.90
C LEU A 160 -14.14 -21.02 -15.43
N LEU A 161 -14.68 -21.86 -14.53
CA LEU A 161 -14.28 -21.85 -13.12
C LEU A 161 -12.79 -22.18 -12.93
N GLY A 162 -12.25 -23.13 -13.70
CA GLY A 162 -10.82 -23.46 -13.70
C GLY A 162 -9.95 -22.29 -14.15
N ILE A 163 -10.31 -21.63 -15.26
CA ILE A 163 -9.62 -20.44 -15.78
C ILE A 163 -9.65 -19.29 -14.75
N LEU A 164 -10.79 -19.03 -14.13
CA LEU A 164 -10.94 -18.01 -13.08
C LEU A 164 -10.09 -18.33 -11.85
N THR A 165 -10.11 -19.59 -11.41
CA THR A 165 -9.36 -20.04 -10.23
C THR A 165 -7.85 -19.91 -10.47
N LEU A 166 -7.35 -20.33 -11.64
CA LEU A 166 -5.93 -20.26 -11.99
C LEU A 166 -5.45 -18.80 -12.16
N SER A 167 -6.23 -17.96 -12.84
CA SER A 167 -5.90 -16.53 -13.02
C SER A 167 -5.88 -15.77 -11.68
N MET A 168 -6.89 -15.97 -10.83
CA MET A 168 -6.90 -15.38 -9.48
C MET A 168 -5.75 -15.90 -8.61
N SER A 169 -5.48 -17.22 -8.66
CA SER A 169 -4.38 -17.83 -7.89
C SER A 169 -3.01 -17.32 -8.34
N TYR A 170 -2.79 -17.13 -9.64
CA TYR A 170 -1.58 -16.51 -10.18
C TYR A 170 -1.45 -15.05 -9.70
N MET A 171 -2.53 -14.27 -9.76
CA MET A 171 -2.55 -12.89 -9.27
C MET A 171 -2.21 -12.82 -7.77
N MET A 172 -2.75 -13.73 -6.96
CA MET A 172 -2.39 -13.83 -5.53
C MET A 172 -0.95 -14.30 -5.30
N GLY A 173 -0.42 -15.19 -6.14
CA GLY A 173 1.00 -15.54 -6.13
C GLY A 173 1.88 -14.31 -6.38
N MET A 174 1.58 -13.53 -7.42
CA MET A 174 2.27 -12.27 -7.75
C MET A 174 2.19 -11.25 -6.61
N ILE A 175 1.00 -11.01 -6.05
CA ILE A 175 0.81 -10.06 -4.93
C ILE A 175 1.54 -10.54 -3.68
N SER A 176 1.28 -11.78 -3.23
CA SER A 176 1.89 -12.31 -1.99
C SER A 176 3.41 -12.38 -2.06
N ALA A 177 4.01 -12.62 -3.24
CA ALA A 177 5.46 -12.66 -3.41
C ALA A 177 6.18 -11.33 -3.10
N VAL A 178 5.46 -10.20 -3.06
CA VAL A 178 6.00 -8.90 -2.60
C VAL A 178 5.95 -8.72 -1.07
N TYR A 179 5.36 -9.65 -0.31
CA TYR A 179 5.30 -9.65 1.16
C TYR A 179 6.21 -10.71 1.79
N THR A 180 6.66 -10.49 3.03
CA THR A 180 7.52 -11.44 3.73
C THR A 180 6.76 -12.75 4.00
N ILE A 181 7.50 -13.87 4.03
CA ILE A 181 6.89 -15.19 4.22
C ILE A 181 6.17 -15.26 5.57
N ASP A 182 6.72 -14.58 6.57
CA ASP A 182 6.18 -14.49 7.93
C ASP A 182 4.83 -13.78 7.93
N SER A 183 4.72 -12.61 7.26
CA SER A 183 3.45 -11.91 7.08
C SER A 183 2.44 -12.69 6.24
N VAL A 184 2.88 -13.39 5.20
CA VAL A 184 1.98 -14.24 4.38
C VAL A 184 1.45 -15.42 5.18
N LEU A 185 2.27 -16.09 5.99
CA LEU A 185 1.83 -17.19 6.85
C LEU A 185 0.90 -16.70 7.98
N ILE A 186 1.19 -15.56 8.60
CA ILE A 186 0.31 -14.93 9.59
C ILE A 186 -1.02 -14.52 8.94
N ALA A 187 -1.01 -13.93 7.74
CA ALA A 187 -2.22 -13.58 7.00
C ALA A 187 -3.07 -14.81 6.66
N VAL A 188 -2.47 -15.93 6.22
CA VAL A 188 -3.18 -17.21 6.03
C VAL A 188 -3.81 -17.67 7.34
N GLY A 189 -3.07 -17.67 8.45
CA GLY A 189 -3.57 -18.09 9.77
C GLY A 189 -4.78 -17.28 10.25
N ILE A 190 -4.70 -15.95 10.17
CA ILE A 190 -5.81 -15.06 10.55
C ILE A 190 -6.99 -15.23 9.57
N THR A 191 -6.74 -15.38 8.27
CA THR A 191 -7.81 -15.64 7.27
C THR A 191 -8.57 -16.92 7.58
N VAL A 192 -7.85 -18.02 7.86
CA VAL A 192 -8.48 -19.31 8.22
C VAL A 192 -9.32 -19.16 9.49
N PHE A 193 -8.80 -18.48 10.52
CA PHE A 193 -9.55 -18.22 11.75
C PHE A 193 -10.81 -17.38 11.51
N VAL A 194 -10.71 -16.27 10.80
CA VAL A 194 -11.84 -15.38 10.47
C VAL A 194 -12.88 -16.11 9.62
N CYS A 195 -12.48 -16.75 8.53
CA CYS A 195 -13.41 -17.38 7.59
C CYS A 195 -14.13 -18.58 8.20
N LEU A 196 -13.44 -19.41 9.01
CA LEU A 196 -14.09 -20.49 9.76
C LEU A 196 -15.02 -19.94 10.85
N GLY A 197 -14.59 -18.93 11.61
CA GLY A 197 -15.41 -18.29 12.64
C GLY A 197 -16.69 -17.67 12.08
N VAL A 198 -16.59 -16.91 10.99
CA VAL A 198 -17.73 -16.33 10.26
C VAL A 198 -18.65 -17.41 9.71
N THR A 199 -18.11 -18.46 9.09
CA THR A 199 -18.92 -19.58 8.55
C THR A 199 -19.71 -20.27 9.66
N LEU A 200 -19.04 -20.67 10.75
CA LEU A 200 -19.65 -21.35 11.89
C LEU A 200 -20.68 -20.48 12.63
N PHE A 201 -20.41 -19.18 12.76
CA PHE A 201 -21.37 -18.21 13.30
C PHE A 201 -22.60 -18.08 12.40
N SER A 202 -22.40 -17.98 11.09
CA SER A 202 -23.48 -17.85 10.10
C SER A 202 -24.39 -19.07 10.09
N PHE A 203 -23.83 -20.27 10.25
CA PHE A 203 -24.55 -21.54 10.39
C PHE A 203 -25.46 -21.59 11.64
N GLN A 204 -25.06 -20.93 12.74
CA GLN A 204 -25.75 -21.01 14.03
C GLN A 204 -26.68 -19.82 14.31
N THR A 205 -26.44 -18.67 13.67
CA THR A 205 -27.11 -17.42 14.03
C THR A 205 -28.54 -17.32 13.52
N LYS A 206 -29.44 -16.96 14.44
CA LYS A 206 -30.85 -16.67 14.12
C LYS A 206 -31.00 -15.40 13.29
N PHE A 207 -30.05 -14.45 13.40
CA PHE A 207 -30.05 -13.22 12.62
C PHE A 207 -29.99 -13.50 11.11
N ASP A 208 -30.65 -12.66 10.31
CA ASP A 208 -30.71 -12.77 8.85
C ASP A 208 -29.92 -11.65 8.20
N PHE A 209 -28.68 -11.95 7.81
CA PHE A 209 -27.82 -11.04 7.07
C PHE A 209 -28.31 -10.84 5.62
N THR A 210 -29.03 -11.82 5.05
CA THR A 210 -29.62 -11.70 3.70
C THR A 210 -30.71 -10.63 3.63
N SER A 211 -31.35 -10.29 4.75
CA SER A 211 -32.27 -9.14 4.84
C SER A 211 -31.57 -7.77 4.79
N CYS A 212 -30.23 -7.71 4.87
CA CYS A 212 -29.47 -6.46 5.00
C CYS A 212 -28.82 -5.96 3.69
N MET A 213 -29.14 -6.52 2.52
CA MET A 213 -28.48 -6.22 1.22
C MET A 213 -28.37 -4.72 0.90
N GLY A 214 -29.38 -3.91 1.24
CA GLY A 214 -29.34 -2.46 1.03
C GLY A 214 -28.27 -1.73 1.85
N VAL A 215 -28.01 -2.20 3.09
CA VAL A 215 -26.94 -1.65 3.94
C VAL A 215 -25.58 -2.05 3.39
N ILE A 216 -25.44 -3.30 2.95
CA ILE A 216 -24.21 -3.85 2.35
C ILE A 216 -23.86 -3.10 1.06
N PHE A 217 -24.86 -2.77 0.22
CA PHE A 217 -24.69 -1.93 -0.97
C PHE A 217 -24.17 -0.52 -0.61
N VAL A 218 -24.71 0.13 0.43
CA VAL A 218 -24.24 1.45 0.89
C VAL A 218 -22.81 1.39 1.45
N ILE A 219 -22.48 0.36 2.23
CA ILE A 219 -21.11 0.12 2.73
C ILE A 219 -20.13 -0.07 1.55
N SER A 220 -20.55 -0.81 0.51
CA SER A 220 -19.76 -1.04 -0.69
C SER A 220 -19.49 0.24 -1.48
N LEU A 221 -20.51 1.09 -1.62
CA LEU A 221 -20.39 2.39 -2.30
C LEU A 221 -19.50 3.36 -1.50
N ALA A 222 -19.61 3.35 -0.16
CA ALA A 222 -18.74 4.13 0.72
C ALA A 222 -17.27 3.66 0.65
N LEU A 223 -17.03 2.35 0.66
CA LEU A 223 -15.69 1.78 0.45
C LEU A 223 -15.12 2.11 -0.93
N LEU A 224 -15.92 2.01 -2.00
CA LEU A 224 -15.50 2.41 -3.35
C LEU A 224 -15.07 3.87 -3.39
N GLY A 225 -15.88 4.78 -2.82
CA GLY A 225 -15.54 6.20 -2.71
C GLY A 225 -14.25 6.45 -1.90
N PHE A 226 -14.10 5.78 -0.75
CA PHE A 226 -12.89 5.90 0.07
C PHE A 226 -11.65 5.34 -0.63
N GLY A 227 -11.77 4.22 -1.35
CA GLY A 227 -10.70 3.65 -2.17
C GLY A 227 -10.25 4.59 -3.28
N ILE A 228 -11.17 5.28 -3.94
CA ILE A 228 -10.86 6.33 -4.94
C ILE A 228 -10.05 7.47 -4.28
N VAL A 229 -10.43 7.91 -3.08
CA VAL A 229 -9.66 8.94 -2.35
C VAL A 229 -8.25 8.44 -1.98
N CYS A 230 -8.11 7.18 -1.55
CA CYS A 230 -6.81 6.57 -1.24
C CYS A 230 -5.84 6.56 -2.44
N ILE A 231 -6.33 6.40 -3.68
CA ILE A 231 -5.50 6.45 -4.90
C ILE A 231 -4.83 7.83 -5.08
N PHE A 232 -5.52 8.92 -4.72
CA PHE A 232 -4.99 10.28 -4.84
C PHE A 232 -4.19 10.75 -3.61
N VAL A 233 -4.57 10.32 -2.40
CA VAL A 233 -3.94 10.80 -1.15
C VAL A 233 -2.70 9.98 -0.76
N GLN A 234 -2.61 8.71 -1.18
CA GLN A 234 -1.39 7.88 -1.10
C GLN A 234 -0.73 7.80 0.29
N SER A 235 -1.53 7.86 1.36
CA SER A 235 -1.06 7.76 2.75
C SER A 235 -1.15 6.32 3.27
N ASP A 236 -0.04 5.78 3.79
CA ASP A 236 0.04 4.43 4.37
C ASP A 236 -1.00 4.20 5.49
N ILE A 237 -1.26 5.22 6.30
CA ILE A 237 -2.25 5.16 7.39
C ILE A 237 -3.66 5.02 6.79
N MET A 238 -3.99 5.78 5.75
CA MET A 238 -5.27 5.64 5.05
C MET A 238 -5.40 4.29 4.35
N PHE A 239 -4.33 3.77 3.75
CA PHE A 239 -4.33 2.45 3.12
C PHE A 239 -4.57 1.33 4.15
N LYS A 240 -3.98 1.43 5.36
CA LYS A 240 -4.20 0.48 6.46
C LYS A 240 -5.61 0.60 7.06
N VAL A 241 -6.15 1.81 7.19
CA VAL A 241 -7.57 2.00 7.58
C VAL A 241 -8.52 1.43 6.51
N TYR A 242 -8.25 1.67 5.23
CA TYR A 242 -9.00 1.10 4.12
C TYR A 242 -8.97 -0.44 4.14
N ALA A 243 -7.79 -1.03 4.37
CA ALA A 243 -7.65 -2.48 4.50
C ALA A 243 -8.41 -3.05 5.72
N GLY A 244 -8.38 -2.36 6.87
CA GLY A 244 -9.16 -2.73 8.05
C GLY A 244 -10.67 -2.73 7.78
N LEU A 245 -11.20 -1.68 7.15
CA LEU A 245 -12.61 -1.59 6.77
C LEU A 245 -12.98 -2.63 5.70
N GLY A 246 -12.09 -2.88 4.74
CA GLY A 246 -12.24 -3.92 3.72
C GLY A 246 -12.33 -5.33 4.31
N ALA A 247 -11.43 -5.69 5.23
CA ALA A 247 -11.45 -6.98 5.91
C ALA A 247 -12.76 -7.21 6.69
N VAL A 248 -13.26 -6.17 7.38
CA VAL A 248 -14.55 -6.24 8.10
C VAL A 248 -15.72 -6.37 7.11
N ALA A 249 -15.76 -5.58 6.04
CA ALA A 249 -16.83 -5.64 5.05
C ALA A 249 -16.90 -6.99 4.32
N PHE A 250 -15.77 -7.55 3.89
CA PHE A 250 -15.74 -8.87 3.27
C PHE A 250 -16.01 -10.01 4.26
N SER A 251 -15.73 -9.82 5.56
CA SER A 251 -16.22 -10.74 6.61
C SER A 251 -17.74 -10.70 6.77
N ILE A 252 -18.40 -9.58 6.46
CA ILE A 252 -19.87 -9.47 6.43
C ILE A 252 -20.43 -10.09 5.14
N PHE A 253 -19.81 -9.87 3.98
CA PHE A 253 -20.17 -10.58 2.73
C PHE A 253 -20.11 -12.10 2.91
N LEU A 254 -19.03 -12.62 3.48
CA LEU A 254 -18.88 -14.05 3.74
C LEU A 254 -20.01 -14.61 4.62
N ALA A 255 -20.52 -13.83 5.57
CA ALA A 255 -21.67 -14.22 6.39
C ALA A 255 -22.98 -14.24 5.60
N VAL A 256 -23.21 -13.23 4.75
CA VAL A 256 -24.37 -13.11 3.87
C VAL A 256 -24.41 -14.25 2.86
N ASP A 257 -23.31 -14.49 2.15
CA ASP A 257 -23.24 -15.48 1.08
C ASP A 257 -23.29 -16.90 1.64
N THR A 258 -22.68 -17.14 2.81
CA THR A 258 -22.88 -18.38 3.57
C THR A 258 -24.37 -18.62 3.89
N GLN A 259 -25.12 -17.58 4.29
CA GLN A 259 -26.57 -17.70 4.53
C GLN A 259 -27.39 -17.88 3.24
N LEU A 260 -27.06 -17.19 2.15
CA LEU A 260 -27.67 -17.39 0.83
C LEU A 260 -27.49 -18.83 0.32
N ILE A 261 -26.37 -19.47 0.67
CA ILE A 261 -26.02 -20.83 0.24
C ILE A 261 -26.73 -21.89 1.09
N MET A 262 -26.88 -21.66 2.40
CA MET A 262 -27.66 -22.54 3.28
C MET A 262 -29.17 -22.49 3.01
N GLY A 263 -29.68 -21.32 2.62
CA GLY A 263 -31.11 -21.10 2.47
C GLY A 263 -31.87 -21.02 3.80
N GLY A 264 -33.21 -21.00 3.72
CA GLY A 264 -34.07 -20.82 4.90
C GLY A 264 -33.99 -19.43 5.55
N LYS A 265 -33.53 -18.43 4.80
CA LYS A 265 -33.51 -16.99 5.13
C LYS A 265 -34.34 -16.23 4.09
N ARG A 266 -34.41 -14.89 4.15
CA ARG A 266 -35.23 -14.09 3.22
C ARG A 266 -34.84 -14.25 1.75
N HIS A 267 -33.55 -14.49 1.47
CA HIS A 267 -33.05 -14.80 0.15
C HIS A 267 -32.22 -16.09 0.18
N GLU A 268 -32.24 -16.86 -0.91
CA GLU A 268 -31.42 -18.06 -1.08
C GLU A 268 -31.03 -18.29 -2.54
N ILE A 269 -29.90 -18.95 -2.77
CA ILE A 269 -29.40 -19.33 -4.08
C ILE A 269 -29.99 -20.69 -4.49
N SER A 270 -30.37 -20.86 -5.76
CA SER A 270 -30.84 -22.15 -6.30
C SER A 270 -29.72 -23.19 -6.28
N ALA A 271 -30.08 -24.44 -5.98
CA ALA A 271 -29.15 -25.58 -5.95
C ALA A 271 -28.41 -25.80 -7.29
N GLU A 272 -28.94 -25.28 -8.40
CA GLU A 272 -28.31 -25.34 -9.71
C GLU A 272 -27.09 -24.41 -9.82
N ASP A 273 -27.08 -23.26 -9.15
CA ASP A 273 -26.08 -22.19 -9.32
C ASP A 273 -24.81 -22.39 -8.44
N HIS A 274 -24.48 -23.64 -8.12
CA HIS A 274 -23.35 -24.06 -7.27
C HIS A 274 -21.98 -23.49 -7.69
N ILE A 275 -21.78 -23.21 -8.98
CA ILE A 275 -20.57 -22.58 -9.52
C ILE A 275 -20.49 -21.11 -9.10
N PHE A 276 -21.61 -20.40 -9.11
CA PHE A 276 -21.70 -19.00 -8.68
C PHE A 276 -21.59 -18.89 -7.15
N ALA A 277 -22.24 -19.79 -6.42
CA ALA A 277 -22.09 -19.89 -4.96
C ALA A 277 -20.63 -20.13 -4.51
N ALA A 278 -19.91 -21.04 -5.17
CA ALA A 278 -18.49 -21.26 -4.86
C ALA A 278 -17.62 -20.05 -5.24
N LEU A 279 -17.93 -19.41 -6.37
CA LEU A 279 -17.24 -18.19 -6.82
C LEU A 279 -17.36 -17.03 -5.81
N MET A 280 -18.54 -16.81 -5.23
CA MET A 280 -18.76 -15.78 -4.20
C MET A 280 -17.88 -16.04 -2.96
N LEU A 281 -18.01 -17.22 -2.33
CA LEU A 281 -17.21 -17.58 -1.14
C LEU A 281 -15.70 -17.56 -1.42
N TYR A 282 -15.27 -17.95 -2.62
CA TYR A 282 -13.86 -17.90 -3.01
C TYR A 282 -13.34 -16.46 -3.09
N ILE A 283 -14.11 -15.56 -3.71
CA ILE A 283 -13.78 -14.13 -3.78
C ILE A 283 -13.68 -13.53 -2.37
N ASP A 284 -14.62 -13.83 -1.48
CA ASP A 284 -14.61 -13.32 -0.10
C ASP A 284 -13.36 -13.76 0.68
N VAL A 285 -13.07 -15.07 0.72
CA VAL A 285 -11.89 -15.60 1.43
C VAL A 285 -10.60 -15.00 0.87
N VAL A 286 -10.53 -14.78 -0.45
CA VAL A 286 -9.38 -14.16 -1.12
C VAL A 286 -9.24 -12.67 -0.77
N TYR A 287 -10.31 -11.89 -0.77
CA TYR A 287 -10.23 -10.47 -0.39
C TYR A 287 -9.97 -10.28 1.10
N ILE A 288 -10.55 -11.11 1.98
CA ILE A 288 -10.22 -11.14 3.42
C ILE A 288 -8.70 -11.33 3.60
N PHE A 289 -8.10 -12.32 2.91
CA PHE A 289 -6.64 -12.51 2.93
C PHE A 289 -5.86 -11.30 2.42
N LEU A 290 -6.24 -10.73 1.28
CA LEU A 290 -5.53 -9.59 0.68
C LEU A 290 -5.57 -8.36 1.60
N TYR A 291 -6.70 -8.12 2.28
CA TYR A 291 -6.82 -7.03 3.25
C TYR A 291 -6.04 -7.30 4.55
N ILE A 292 -6.05 -8.53 5.08
CA ILE A 292 -5.22 -8.89 6.25
C ILE A 292 -3.73 -8.74 5.91
N LEU A 293 -3.28 -9.22 4.74
CA LEU A 293 -1.90 -9.07 4.31
C LEU A 293 -1.49 -7.59 4.16
N SER A 294 -2.42 -6.75 3.67
CA SER A 294 -2.26 -5.30 3.55
C SER A 294 -2.30 -4.54 4.88
N LEU A 295 -2.79 -5.16 5.97
CA LEU A 295 -2.68 -4.63 7.33
C LEU A 295 -1.32 -4.93 7.97
N LEU A 296 -0.77 -6.12 7.70
CA LEU A 296 0.55 -6.54 8.22
C LEU A 296 1.69 -5.75 7.54
N ASP A 297 1.61 -5.59 6.22
CA ASP A 297 2.41 -4.64 5.41
C ASP A 297 3.93 -4.64 5.61
N ASP A 298 4.51 -5.79 5.99
CA ASP A 298 5.95 -6.03 5.87
C ASP A 298 6.25 -6.58 4.47
N ARG A 299 6.65 -5.66 3.58
CA ARG A 299 6.95 -5.96 2.18
C ARG A 299 8.39 -6.42 2.02
N VAL A 300 8.61 -7.39 1.13
CA VAL A 300 9.94 -7.74 0.63
C VAL A 300 10.48 -6.56 -0.19
N THR A 301 11.13 -5.63 0.49
CA THR A 301 12.32 -4.97 -0.06
C THR A 301 13.23 -6.11 -0.54
N SER A 302 13.60 -6.12 -1.83
CA SER A 302 14.05 -7.32 -2.53
C SER A 302 15.14 -8.07 -1.76
N LYS A 303 14.95 -9.36 -1.48
CA LYS A 303 16.00 -10.17 -0.82
C LYS A 303 17.11 -10.58 -1.80
N THR A 304 17.89 -9.61 -2.31
CA THR A 304 19.34 -9.70 -2.05
C THR A 304 19.45 -9.61 -0.52
N PRO A 305 20.24 -10.47 0.15
CA PRO A 305 20.15 -10.55 1.60
C PRO A 305 20.38 -9.18 2.24
N LEU A 306 19.41 -8.75 3.07
CA LEU A 306 19.74 -7.95 4.25
C LEU A 306 20.92 -8.68 4.89
N LEU A 307 22.06 -7.98 4.97
CA LEU A 307 23.34 -8.51 5.42
C LEU A 307 23.09 -9.41 6.62
N PRO A 308 23.38 -10.73 6.52
CA PRO A 308 22.76 -11.72 7.39
C PRO A 308 23.00 -11.33 8.84
N ASN A 309 21.96 -11.38 9.69
CA ASN A 309 21.99 -10.80 11.05
C ASN A 309 23.27 -11.16 11.82
N THR A 310 23.78 -12.36 11.59
CA THR A 310 25.05 -12.92 12.07
C THR A 310 26.33 -12.17 11.66
N GLU A 311 26.29 -11.12 10.85
CA GLU A 311 27.42 -10.21 10.58
C GLU A 311 27.30 -8.89 11.32
N ILE A 312 26.10 -8.31 11.41
CA ILE A 312 25.83 -7.17 12.30
C ILE A 312 26.07 -7.57 13.76
N GLU A 313 25.72 -8.81 14.14
CA GLU A 313 25.99 -9.40 15.46
C GLU A 313 27.47 -9.69 15.74
N LYS A 314 28.36 -9.61 14.72
CA LYS A 314 29.82 -9.69 14.89
C LYS A 314 30.49 -8.32 15.01
N VAL A 315 29.77 -7.22 14.77
CA VAL A 315 30.34 -5.86 14.86
C VAL A 315 30.64 -5.54 16.32
N ASN A 316 31.92 -5.57 16.68
CA ASN A 316 32.41 -5.13 17.97
C ASN A 316 33.16 -3.80 17.83
N LEU A 317 32.69 -2.77 18.55
CA LEU A 317 33.22 -1.41 18.55
C LEU A 317 33.73 -0.97 19.94
N THR A 318 33.77 -1.87 20.94
CA THR A 318 34.24 -1.56 22.32
C THR A 318 35.69 -1.12 22.39
N ASN A 319 36.48 -1.36 21.35
CA ASN A 319 37.89 -0.95 21.25
C ASN A 319 38.08 0.24 20.32
N SER A 320 37.00 0.84 19.81
CA SER A 320 37.01 1.98 18.89
C SER A 320 36.50 3.26 19.54
N THR A 321 36.96 4.39 19.01
CA THR A 321 36.64 5.74 19.47
C THR A 321 35.81 6.50 18.43
N ILE A 322 34.71 7.12 18.86
CA ILE A 322 33.83 7.94 17.99
C ILE A 322 33.73 9.40 18.44
N VAL A 323 33.95 10.32 17.52
CA VAL A 323 33.56 11.73 17.66
C VAL A 323 32.21 11.92 16.97
N ILE A 324 31.25 12.54 17.65
CA ILE A 324 29.93 12.88 17.11
C ILE A 324 29.79 14.40 17.08
N THR A 325 29.37 14.99 15.95
CA THR A 325 29.16 16.44 15.82
C THR A 325 27.81 16.78 15.20
N ALA A 326 27.18 17.83 15.73
CA ALA A 326 25.89 18.32 15.24
C ALA A 326 25.76 19.84 15.34
N CYS A 327 25.15 20.45 14.32
CA CYS A 327 24.86 21.89 14.29
C CYS A 327 23.43 22.14 14.76
N CYS A 328 23.26 23.05 15.72
CA CYS A 328 22.02 23.29 16.43
C CYS A 328 21.54 24.73 16.21
N ARG A 329 20.30 24.90 15.72
CA ARG A 329 19.59 26.18 15.69
C ARG A 329 18.09 25.96 15.62
N ASN A 330 17.35 26.40 16.64
CA ASN A 330 15.89 26.23 16.74
C ASN A 330 15.42 24.77 16.60
N VAL A 331 16.15 23.84 17.23
CA VAL A 331 15.96 22.39 17.16
C VAL A 331 15.40 21.79 18.46
N ARG A 332 14.86 22.62 19.36
CA ARG A 332 14.40 22.21 20.71
C ARG A 332 13.43 21.03 20.72
N ARG A 333 12.57 20.94 19.70
CA ARG A 333 11.59 19.86 19.52
C ARG A 333 12.24 18.51 19.21
N ASN A 334 13.38 18.55 18.52
CA ASN A 334 14.10 17.38 18.02
C ASN A 334 15.13 16.85 19.04
N LEU A 335 15.72 17.74 19.86
CA LEU A 335 16.77 17.39 20.82
C LEU A 335 16.48 16.18 21.74
N PRO A 336 15.27 15.95 22.28
CA PRO A 336 15.00 14.78 23.12
C PRO A 336 15.03 13.44 22.37
N GLY A 337 14.61 13.42 21.10
CA GLY A 337 14.73 12.24 20.24
C GLY A 337 16.18 12.02 19.83
N PHE A 338 16.83 13.10 19.39
CA PHE A 338 18.24 13.11 18.98
C PHE A 338 19.16 12.62 20.11
N GLN A 339 19.02 13.15 21.33
CA GLN A 339 19.79 12.72 22.49
C GLN A 339 19.67 11.21 22.75
N ARG A 340 18.45 10.66 22.71
CA ARG A 340 18.19 9.22 22.89
C ARG A 340 18.88 8.37 21.83
N ASN A 341 18.83 8.80 20.57
CA ASN A 341 19.44 8.10 19.45
C ASN A 341 20.97 8.14 19.54
N ILE A 342 21.56 9.32 19.81
CA ILE A 342 23.00 9.48 20.01
C ILE A 342 23.49 8.68 21.22
N GLN A 343 22.79 8.73 22.35
CA GLN A 343 23.10 7.91 23.55
C GLN A 343 22.90 6.40 23.32
N SER A 344 22.28 5.98 22.22
CA SER A 344 22.21 4.58 21.81
C SER A 344 23.37 4.18 20.89
N ILE A 345 23.87 5.12 20.08
CA ILE A 345 25.11 4.97 19.30
C ILE A 345 26.34 4.89 20.21
N THR A 346 26.48 5.82 21.17
CA THR A 346 27.72 5.93 21.97
C THR A 346 27.98 4.70 22.84
N LYS A 347 26.93 4.00 23.29
CA LYS A 347 27.02 2.72 24.03
C LYS A 347 27.68 1.57 23.25
N LEU A 348 27.85 1.71 21.94
CA LEU A 348 28.57 0.72 21.13
C LEU A 348 30.11 0.86 21.24
N PHE A 349 30.60 2.03 21.64
CA PHE A 349 32.01 2.41 21.56
C PHE A 349 32.70 2.42 22.93
N GLY A 350 33.99 2.10 22.95
CA GLY A 350 34.79 2.15 24.19
C GLY A 350 35.10 3.57 24.68
N ASN A 351 35.09 4.54 23.77
CA ASN A 351 35.35 5.95 24.05
C ASN A 351 34.57 6.82 23.06
N TYR A 352 34.03 7.95 23.53
CA TYR A 352 33.29 8.87 22.67
C TYR A 352 33.32 10.31 23.15
N ARG A 353 33.08 11.25 22.24
CA ARG A 353 32.82 12.66 22.54
C ARG A 353 31.71 13.21 21.65
N ILE A 354 30.87 14.08 22.19
CA ILE A 354 29.75 14.71 21.48
C ILE A 354 29.96 16.22 21.47
N TYR A 355 30.13 16.84 20.29
CA TYR A 355 30.33 18.28 20.14
C TYR A 355 29.12 18.92 19.45
N LEU A 356 28.41 19.76 20.21
CA LEU A 356 27.16 20.40 19.79
C LEU A 356 27.41 21.89 19.59
N GLY A 357 27.25 22.36 18.35
CA GLY A 357 27.51 23.75 17.96
C GLY A 357 26.22 24.52 17.78
N GLU A 358 25.94 25.45 18.68
CA GLU A 358 24.78 26.32 18.66
C GLU A 358 25.10 27.66 17.95
N SER A 359 24.16 28.18 17.16
CA SER A 359 24.27 29.55 16.63
C SER A 359 22.90 30.18 16.35
N ASP A 360 22.74 31.45 16.72
CA ASP A 360 21.55 32.26 16.46
C ASP A 360 20.19 31.62 16.86
N SER A 361 20.13 30.80 17.93
CA SER A 361 18.86 30.21 18.39
C SER A 361 17.97 31.22 19.12
N ASP A 362 16.66 31.13 18.91
CA ASP A 362 15.62 31.95 19.56
C ASP A 362 14.56 31.13 20.35
N ASP A 363 14.79 29.81 20.50
CA ASP A 363 14.02 28.89 21.35
C ASP A 363 14.89 28.31 22.51
N GLU A 364 14.33 27.37 23.28
CA GLU A 364 15.05 26.70 24.39
C GLU A 364 16.22 25.77 23.93
N THR A 365 16.64 25.76 22.65
CA THR A 365 17.74 24.93 22.14
C THR A 365 18.99 25.05 23.03
N LEU A 366 19.46 26.27 23.28
CA LEU A 366 20.67 26.51 24.09
C LEU A 366 20.48 26.07 25.55
N THR A 367 19.27 26.23 26.11
CA THR A 367 18.94 25.78 27.47
C THR A 367 19.03 24.25 27.58
N TYR A 368 18.41 23.53 26.64
CA TYR A 368 18.43 22.06 26.62
C TYR A 368 19.83 21.50 26.37
N LEU A 369 20.60 22.11 25.46
CA LEU A 369 21.99 21.72 25.20
C LEU A 369 22.86 21.86 26.46
N ASN A 370 22.73 22.97 27.19
CA ASN A 370 23.45 23.16 28.45
C ASN A 370 23.00 22.19 29.56
N GLN A 371 21.71 21.84 29.62
CA GLN A 371 21.23 20.80 30.53
C GLN A 371 21.86 19.42 30.21
N TRP A 372 21.90 19.02 28.94
CA TRP A 372 22.58 17.78 28.53
C TRP A 372 24.08 17.82 28.87
N LYS A 373 24.77 18.93 28.58
CA LYS A 373 26.19 19.13 28.97
C LYS A 373 26.41 19.02 30.47
N ASN A 374 25.52 19.57 31.29
CA ASN A 374 25.67 19.51 32.75
C ASN A 374 25.39 18.11 33.32
N ASN A 375 24.55 17.31 32.63
CA ASN A 375 24.26 15.92 33.00
C ASN A 375 25.34 14.93 32.53
N ASP A 376 26.21 15.33 31.59
CA ASP A 376 27.26 14.49 30.99
C ASP A 376 28.47 15.36 30.59
N SER A 377 29.08 16.03 31.58
CA SER A 377 30.25 16.91 31.39
C SER A 377 31.47 16.17 30.86
N ASP A 378 31.50 14.85 31.04
CA ASP A 378 32.66 14.03 30.77
C ASP A 378 32.70 13.54 29.33
N HIS A 379 31.60 13.62 28.57
CA HIS A 379 31.56 13.29 27.13
C HIS A 379 31.00 14.42 26.24
N VAL A 380 30.12 15.28 26.77
CA VAL A 380 29.43 16.33 25.99
C VAL A 380 30.19 17.66 26.00
N ARG A 381 30.18 18.34 24.85
CA ARG A 381 30.65 19.71 24.64
C ARG A 381 29.57 20.51 23.95
N VAL A 382 29.34 21.74 24.43
CA VAL A 382 28.45 22.72 23.81
C VAL A 382 29.25 24.00 23.61
N TYR A 383 29.24 24.48 22.36
CA TYR A 383 29.79 25.77 21.97
C TYR A 383 28.67 26.60 21.39
N THR A 384 28.54 27.87 21.82
CA THR A 384 27.69 28.85 21.14
C THR A 384 28.58 29.77 20.31
N TYR A 385 28.19 29.98 19.05
CA TYR A 385 28.88 30.87 18.13
C TYR A 385 28.18 32.24 18.01
N GLY A 386 27.07 32.44 18.72
CA GLY A 386 26.34 33.70 18.81
C GLY A 386 25.80 34.21 17.47
N GLN A 387 25.93 35.52 17.25
CA GLN A 387 25.36 36.33 16.15
C GLN A 387 25.96 36.04 14.76
N GLN A 388 25.95 34.79 14.29
CA GLN A 388 26.52 34.40 12.99
C GLN A 388 25.68 34.91 11.81
N ARG A 389 24.35 35.07 11.98
CA ARG A 389 23.43 35.65 10.98
C ARG A 389 23.87 37.04 10.50
N TRP A 390 24.53 37.80 11.37
CA TRP A 390 24.99 39.17 11.10
C TRP A 390 26.44 39.23 10.59
N LYS A 391 27.20 38.13 10.70
CA LYS A 391 28.60 38.02 10.25
C LYS A 391 28.74 37.28 8.91
N LEU A 392 27.85 36.34 8.63
CA LEU A 392 27.89 35.46 7.46
C LEU A 392 26.50 35.39 6.83
N MET A 393 26.29 36.06 5.70
CA MET A 393 24.97 36.16 5.04
C MET A 393 24.42 34.80 4.58
N SER A 394 25.24 33.94 3.97
CA SER A 394 24.82 32.61 3.49
C SER A 394 24.57 31.61 4.62
N ARG A 395 23.47 30.84 4.53
CA ARG A 395 23.18 29.70 5.42
C ARG A 395 24.30 28.65 5.38
N THR A 396 24.79 28.29 4.20
CA THR A 396 25.84 27.26 4.04
C THR A 396 27.16 27.71 4.66
N ASN A 397 27.49 29.01 4.61
CA ASN A 397 28.68 29.54 5.28
C ASN A 397 28.57 29.48 6.82
N ARG A 398 27.38 29.71 7.39
CA ARG A 398 27.17 29.54 8.85
C ARG A 398 27.29 28.08 9.29
N ILE A 399 26.73 27.15 8.50
CA ILE A 399 26.84 25.71 8.76
C ILE A 399 28.28 25.23 8.59
N ALA A 400 28.97 25.65 7.52
CA ALA A 400 30.38 25.37 7.29
C ALA A 400 31.26 25.90 8.43
N PHE A 401 31.04 27.14 8.88
CA PHE A 401 31.71 27.71 10.04
C PHE A 401 31.49 26.85 11.29
N CYS A 402 30.23 26.47 11.58
CA CYS A 402 29.89 25.63 12.73
C CYS A 402 30.59 24.27 12.65
N ARG A 403 30.44 23.50 11.55
CA ARG A 403 31.09 22.19 11.38
C ARG A 403 32.62 22.27 11.40
N ASN A 404 33.23 23.33 10.86
CA ASN A 404 34.69 23.53 10.91
C ASN A 404 35.20 23.78 12.34
N ASN A 405 34.49 24.58 13.14
CA ASN A 405 34.87 24.82 14.53
C ASN A 405 34.69 23.54 15.35
N LEU A 406 33.58 22.82 15.22
CA LEU A 406 33.36 21.55 15.92
C LEU A 406 34.43 20.50 15.58
N LEU A 407 34.81 20.35 14.31
CA LEU A 407 35.91 19.47 13.89
C LEU A 407 37.28 19.94 14.41
N THR A 408 37.47 21.26 14.57
CA THR A 408 38.70 21.84 15.14
C THR A 408 38.79 21.57 16.64
N GLU A 409 37.75 21.82 17.41
CA GLU A 409 37.74 21.53 18.85
C GLU A 409 37.86 20.02 19.12
N ALA A 410 37.16 19.20 18.33
CA ALA A 410 37.29 17.74 18.41
C ALA A 410 38.72 17.25 18.16
N ARG A 411 39.45 17.86 17.20
CA ARG A 411 40.86 17.54 16.94
C ARG A 411 41.83 18.07 18.01
N LYS A 412 41.42 19.01 18.87
CA LYS A 412 42.21 19.46 20.04
C LYS A 412 42.02 18.51 21.23
N GLU A 413 40.76 18.22 21.60
CA GLU A 413 40.46 17.32 22.73
C GLU A 413 40.69 15.84 22.39
N MET A 414 40.57 15.45 21.12
CA MET A 414 40.88 14.10 20.62
C MET A 414 41.79 14.19 19.37
N PRO A 415 43.13 14.21 19.55
CA PRO A 415 44.08 14.21 18.44
C PRO A 415 44.01 12.97 17.53
N SER A 416 43.37 11.89 18.00
CA SER A 416 43.07 10.67 17.23
C SER A 416 41.70 10.11 17.62
N PHE A 417 40.96 9.60 16.64
CA PHE A 417 39.69 8.89 16.78
C PHE A 417 39.50 8.00 15.53
N ASP A 418 38.86 6.85 15.68
CA ASP A 418 38.64 5.90 14.57
C ASP A 418 37.52 6.37 13.65
N TYR A 419 36.48 6.99 14.22
CA TYR A 419 35.28 7.40 13.49
C TYR A 419 34.85 8.82 13.85
N TYR A 420 34.33 9.53 12.86
CA TYR A 420 33.78 10.87 12.98
C TYR A 420 32.39 10.90 12.35
N PHE A 421 31.36 11.14 13.16
CA PHE A 421 29.97 11.07 12.74
C PHE A 421 29.33 12.47 12.77
N VAL A 422 28.98 12.97 11.60
CA VAL A 422 28.26 14.24 11.42
C VAL A 422 26.79 13.93 11.21
N VAL A 423 25.91 14.59 11.94
CA VAL A 423 24.47 14.37 11.85
C VAL A 423 23.70 15.66 12.12
N ASP A 424 22.69 15.93 11.30
CA ASP A 424 21.77 17.05 11.49
C ASP A 424 20.66 16.65 12.48
N VAL A 425 20.35 17.55 13.43
CA VAL A 425 19.57 17.24 14.65
C VAL A 425 18.11 16.92 14.35
N ASP A 426 17.55 17.54 13.32
CA ASP A 426 16.19 17.27 12.84
C ASP A 426 16.05 15.83 12.36
N VAL A 427 16.92 15.37 11.46
CA VAL A 427 16.85 14.00 10.91
C VAL A 427 17.26 12.97 11.96
N GLY A 428 18.35 13.19 12.68
CA GLY A 428 18.84 12.29 13.73
C GLY A 428 17.89 12.13 14.94
N SER A 429 16.83 12.93 15.02
CA SER A 429 15.80 12.82 16.07
C SER A 429 14.68 11.81 15.78
N SER A 430 14.63 11.22 14.58
CA SER A 430 13.49 10.40 14.18
C SER A 430 13.27 9.18 15.09
N SER A 431 12.00 8.85 15.33
CA SER A 431 11.59 7.59 15.97
C SER A 431 11.76 6.37 15.07
N SER A 432 12.07 6.57 13.78
CA SER A 432 12.40 5.53 12.80
C SER A 432 13.91 5.26 12.68
N PHE A 433 14.75 5.88 13.51
CA PHE A 433 16.18 5.56 13.58
C PHE A 433 16.41 4.19 14.24
N GLU A 434 17.11 3.29 13.54
CA GLU A 434 17.42 1.94 14.05
C GLU A 434 18.93 1.76 14.25
N ILE A 435 19.33 1.22 15.42
CA ILE A 435 20.75 1.00 15.72
C ILE A 435 21.41 -0.04 14.78
N ARG A 436 20.61 -0.97 14.22
CA ARG A 436 21.03 -1.93 13.19
C ARG A 436 21.45 -1.24 11.89
N ASP A 437 20.76 -0.16 11.52
CA ASP A 437 21.04 0.61 10.31
C ASP A 437 22.36 1.38 10.44
N PHE A 438 22.63 1.93 11.64
CA PHE A 438 23.94 2.50 11.96
C PHE A 438 25.05 1.44 11.98
N LEU A 439 24.82 0.27 12.58
CA LEU A 439 25.79 -0.84 12.62
C LEU A 439 26.12 -1.41 11.23
N SER A 440 25.21 -1.30 10.25
CA SER A 440 25.44 -1.74 8.87
C SER A 440 26.64 -1.10 8.18
N ASN A 441 27.15 0.04 8.68
CA ASN A 441 28.33 0.71 8.14
C ASN A 441 29.64 -0.03 8.46
N PHE A 442 29.68 -0.87 9.49
CA PHE A 442 30.91 -1.45 10.06
C PHE A 442 31.18 -2.89 9.64
N ILE A 443 30.23 -3.54 8.95
CA ILE A 443 30.43 -4.87 8.34
C ILE A 443 31.38 -4.80 7.12
N TYR A 444 31.62 -3.60 6.58
CA TYR A 444 32.60 -3.35 5.52
C TYR A 444 33.98 -3.05 6.13
N PRO A 445 35.07 -3.66 5.63
CA PRO A 445 36.42 -3.41 6.13
C PRO A 445 36.75 -1.91 6.16
N SER A 446 37.18 -1.39 7.32
CA SER A 446 37.36 0.05 7.51
C SER A 446 38.36 0.70 6.54
N SER A 447 39.25 -0.09 5.92
CA SER A 447 40.20 0.35 4.90
C SER A 447 39.60 0.59 3.50
N SER A 448 38.37 0.15 3.22
CA SER A 448 37.75 0.24 1.89
C SER A 448 36.98 1.54 1.65
N TRP A 449 36.56 2.24 2.71
CA TRP A 449 35.68 3.39 2.63
C TRP A 449 36.24 4.64 3.34
N LEU A 450 35.90 5.80 2.78
CA LEU A 450 36.25 7.14 3.28
C LEU A 450 35.14 7.69 4.17
N ALA A 451 33.90 7.55 3.68
CA ALA A 451 32.69 7.87 4.42
C ALA A 451 31.50 7.02 3.94
N MET A 452 30.67 6.59 4.89
CA MET A 452 29.32 6.09 4.63
C MET A 452 28.31 7.21 4.92
N THR A 453 27.49 7.52 3.92
CA THR A 453 26.47 8.57 3.97
C THR A 453 25.09 7.93 4.04
N ALA A 454 24.19 8.57 4.79
CA ALA A 454 22.87 8.03 5.07
C ALA A 454 21.88 8.24 3.92
N THR A 455 20.79 7.48 3.96
CA THR A 455 19.60 7.67 3.12
C THR A 455 18.35 7.76 4.00
N GLN A 456 17.20 7.95 3.37
CA GLN A 456 15.88 7.97 4.01
C GLN A 456 15.10 6.71 3.64
N ARG A 457 14.04 6.40 4.39
CA ARG A 457 13.05 5.36 4.07
C ARG A 457 12.22 5.72 2.83
N ALA A 458 11.96 7.01 2.64
CA ALA A 458 11.27 7.59 1.49
C ALA A 458 12.26 7.90 0.34
N GLU A 459 12.03 8.97 -0.41
CA GLU A 459 12.94 9.45 -1.45
C GLU A 459 14.20 10.13 -0.87
N TYR A 460 15.35 9.93 -1.49
CA TYR A 460 16.60 10.59 -1.10
C TYR A 460 16.50 12.10 -1.36
N TYR A 461 16.42 12.93 -0.31
CA TYR A 461 16.08 14.35 -0.45
C TYR A 461 17.30 15.26 -0.73
N ASP A 462 18.50 14.88 -0.30
CA ASP A 462 19.69 15.74 -0.30
C ASP A 462 20.44 15.74 -1.64
N ILE A 463 19.70 16.10 -2.69
CA ILE A 463 20.20 16.27 -4.06
C ILE A 463 21.21 17.42 -4.14
N TRP A 464 21.27 18.31 -3.13
CA TRP A 464 22.24 19.40 -3.12
C TRP A 464 23.65 18.93 -2.72
N ALA A 465 23.78 18.03 -1.74
CA ALA A 465 25.05 17.38 -1.44
C ALA A 465 25.46 16.31 -2.47
N LEU A 466 24.49 15.73 -3.19
CA LEU A 466 24.71 14.61 -4.11
C LEU A 466 25.55 15.01 -5.34
N ARG A 467 26.62 14.26 -5.60
CA ARG A 467 27.40 14.28 -6.84
C ARG A 467 27.75 12.83 -7.23
N ILE A 468 27.22 12.38 -8.36
CA ILE A 468 27.35 10.99 -8.84
C ILE A 468 27.51 10.99 -10.37
N SER A 469 28.57 10.37 -10.88
CA SER A 469 28.85 10.33 -12.32
C SER A 469 28.27 9.05 -12.96
N PRO A 470 27.66 9.09 -14.16
CA PRO A 470 27.37 10.28 -14.98
C PRO A 470 26.01 10.94 -14.67
N ILE A 471 25.26 10.43 -13.68
CA ILE A 471 23.83 10.72 -13.47
C ILE A 471 23.56 12.17 -13.02
N LEU A 472 24.34 12.68 -12.06
CA LEU A 472 24.26 14.04 -11.53
C LEU A 472 25.65 14.51 -11.07
N PRO A 473 26.57 14.87 -11.99
CA PRO A 473 27.93 15.32 -11.66
C PRO A 473 28.02 16.82 -11.32
N PHE A 474 26.90 17.55 -11.29
CA PHE A 474 26.85 19.02 -11.17
C PHE A 474 25.90 19.48 -10.06
N ASP A 475 25.96 20.77 -9.69
CA ASP A 475 25.02 21.37 -8.74
C ASP A 475 23.69 21.73 -9.44
N CYS A 476 22.63 20.98 -9.11
CA CYS A 476 21.29 21.17 -9.66
C CYS A 476 20.73 22.59 -9.40
N TRP A 477 20.94 23.15 -8.21
CA TRP A 477 20.41 24.47 -7.84
C TRP A 477 21.18 25.62 -8.50
N LYS A 478 22.50 25.46 -8.72
CA LYS A 478 23.28 26.35 -9.60
C LYS A 478 22.72 26.30 -11.03
N LYS A 479 22.49 25.09 -11.57
CA LYS A 479 21.95 24.92 -12.93
C LYS A 479 20.54 25.49 -13.10
N ILE A 480 19.67 25.36 -12.09
CA ILE A 480 18.34 26.00 -12.08
C ILE A 480 18.50 27.53 -12.15
N LYS A 481 19.32 28.14 -11.27
CA LYS A 481 19.54 29.60 -11.28
C LYS A 481 20.09 30.10 -12.63
N GLU A 482 21.02 29.37 -13.24
CA GLU A 482 21.54 29.66 -14.57
C GLU A 482 20.48 29.57 -15.67
N LEU A 483 19.50 28.67 -15.56
CA LEU A 483 18.47 28.47 -16.59
C LEU A 483 17.26 29.40 -16.39
N THR A 484 16.91 29.76 -15.16
CA THR A 484 15.84 30.73 -14.85
C THR A 484 16.17 32.14 -15.38
N SER A 485 17.45 32.52 -15.52
CA SER A 485 17.82 33.79 -16.16
C SER A 485 17.53 33.84 -17.67
N TYR A 486 17.21 32.70 -18.31
CA TYR A 486 16.73 32.63 -19.70
C TYR A 486 15.20 32.56 -19.79
N PHE A 487 14.47 33.05 -18.77
CA PHE A 487 13.01 33.06 -18.68
C PHE A 487 12.34 31.66 -18.70
N ILE A 488 13.08 30.60 -18.36
CA ILE A 488 12.52 29.26 -18.18
C ILE A 488 11.88 29.16 -16.78
N ASP A 489 10.65 28.64 -16.70
CA ASP A 489 9.96 28.43 -15.43
C ASP A 489 10.79 27.59 -14.44
N GLN A 490 10.90 28.10 -13.21
CA GLN A 490 11.65 27.47 -12.14
C GLN A 490 11.01 26.15 -11.68
N SER A 491 9.68 26.03 -11.76
CA SER A 491 8.95 24.82 -11.34
C SER A 491 9.28 23.63 -12.25
N TYR A 492 9.19 23.85 -13.57
CA TYR A 492 9.62 22.90 -14.60
C TYR A 492 11.09 22.49 -14.44
N LEU A 493 11.97 23.45 -14.14
CA LEU A 493 13.39 23.16 -13.89
C LEU A 493 13.63 22.32 -12.62
N ILE A 494 12.88 22.56 -11.54
CA ILE A 494 12.95 21.74 -10.31
C ILE A 494 12.49 20.30 -10.60
N ASP A 495 11.42 20.12 -11.36
CA ASP A 495 10.92 18.79 -11.73
C ASP A 495 11.93 18.02 -12.60
N ARG A 496 12.59 18.72 -13.54
CA ARG A 496 13.57 18.13 -14.47
C ARG A 496 15.00 17.98 -13.92
N LEU A 497 15.39 18.71 -12.88
CA LEU A 497 16.78 18.72 -12.36
C LEU A 497 16.91 18.34 -10.89
N VAL A 498 15.81 18.24 -10.14
CA VAL A 498 15.80 17.80 -8.73
C VAL A 498 14.91 16.58 -8.55
N LYS A 499 13.60 16.68 -8.80
CA LYS A 499 12.65 15.59 -8.51
C LYS A 499 12.97 14.30 -9.26
N ILE A 500 13.43 14.38 -10.51
CA ILE A 500 13.86 13.20 -11.29
C ILE A 500 15.02 12.41 -10.64
N HIS A 501 15.76 13.02 -9.70
CA HIS A 501 16.83 12.38 -8.91
C HIS A 501 16.41 12.06 -7.47
N GLN A 502 15.32 12.65 -6.95
CA GLN A 502 14.70 12.26 -5.68
C GLN A 502 14.00 10.93 -5.87
N LYS A 503 14.70 9.84 -5.55
CA LYS A 503 14.19 8.46 -5.67
C LYS A 503 14.36 7.73 -4.36
N SER A 504 13.45 6.82 -4.04
CA SER A 504 13.68 5.87 -2.95
C SER A 504 14.85 4.96 -3.32
N ILE A 505 15.83 4.86 -2.41
CA ILE A 505 17.01 4.00 -2.56
C ILE A 505 16.69 2.68 -1.83
N PRO A 506 16.50 1.54 -2.54
CA PRO A 506 16.10 0.31 -1.89
C PRO A 506 17.24 -0.29 -1.05
N ARG A 507 16.97 -0.66 0.20
CA ARG A 507 17.92 -1.21 1.20
C ARG A 507 18.77 -2.42 0.77
N HIS A 508 18.48 -3.02 -0.39
CA HIS A 508 19.08 -4.26 -0.89
C HIS A 508 20.04 -4.06 -2.07
N VAL A 509 20.22 -2.82 -2.56
CA VAL A 509 21.24 -2.53 -3.56
C VAL A 509 22.62 -2.43 -2.89
N PRO A 510 23.73 -2.69 -3.60
CA PRO A 510 25.07 -2.50 -3.05
C PRO A 510 25.35 -1.04 -2.65
N LEU A 511 26.46 -0.81 -1.92
CA LEU A 511 26.97 0.53 -1.65
C LEU A 511 27.11 1.34 -2.94
N ILE A 512 26.53 2.54 -2.97
CA ILE A 512 26.50 3.38 -4.16
C ILE A 512 27.69 4.35 -4.09
N GLU A 513 28.70 4.17 -4.95
CA GLU A 513 29.84 5.11 -5.01
C GLU A 513 29.39 6.51 -5.45
N VAL A 514 29.83 7.52 -4.71
CA VAL A 514 29.56 8.93 -4.99
C VAL A 514 30.82 9.79 -4.86
N GLN A 515 30.83 10.91 -5.56
CA GLN A 515 31.82 11.98 -5.37
C GLN A 515 31.47 12.81 -4.12
N SER A 516 30.18 12.94 -3.81
CA SER A 516 29.65 13.54 -2.59
C SER A 516 28.20 13.08 -2.35
N ALA A 517 27.82 12.93 -1.09
CA ALA A 517 26.45 12.80 -0.59
C ALA A 517 26.46 13.18 0.89
N PHE A 518 25.30 13.36 1.53
CA PHE A 518 25.24 13.52 2.99
C PHE A 518 23.93 12.98 3.54
N GLY A 519 22.78 13.42 3.03
CA GLY A 519 21.49 12.80 3.36
C GLY A 519 21.12 12.92 4.84
N GLY A 520 21.57 13.98 5.51
CA GLY A 520 21.31 14.27 6.93
C GLY A 520 22.29 13.62 7.92
N ALA A 521 23.06 12.60 7.52
CA ALA A 521 24.14 12.07 8.36
C ALA A 521 25.25 11.36 7.57
N ALA A 522 26.51 11.51 8.01
CA ALA A 522 27.66 10.83 7.43
C ALA A 522 28.66 10.36 8.50
N LEU A 523 29.01 9.08 8.42
CA LEU A 523 30.06 8.44 9.20
C LEU A 523 31.35 8.43 8.37
N TYR A 524 32.36 9.16 8.81
CA TYR A 524 33.68 9.25 8.20
C TYR A 524 34.67 8.37 8.97
N ASN A 525 35.59 7.72 8.25
CA ASN A 525 36.73 7.05 8.86
C ASN A 525 37.81 8.10 9.22
N GLY A 526 38.10 8.23 10.52
CA GLY A 526 39.01 9.24 11.08
C GLY A 526 40.43 9.17 10.52
N LYS A 527 40.91 7.97 10.20
CA LYS A 527 42.24 7.73 9.58
C LYS A 527 42.44 8.52 8.29
N TYR A 528 41.37 8.77 7.55
CA TYR A 528 41.41 9.41 6.23
C TYR A 528 40.94 10.88 6.24
N LEU A 529 40.50 11.41 7.40
CA LEU A 529 40.08 12.81 7.55
C LEU A 529 41.28 13.76 7.67
N ASN A 530 41.84 14.15 6.53
CA ASN A 530 42.98 15.05 6.46
C ASN A 530 42.74 16.39 7.21
N LYS A 531 43.72 16.82 8.00
CA LYS A 531 43.67 18.04 8.83
C LYS A 531 43.55 19.36 8.04
N HIS A 532 43.94 19.36 6.76
CA HIS A 532 43.87 20.53 5.87
C HIS A 532 42.52 20.68 5.14
N CYS A 533 41.60 19.71 5.30
CA CYS A 533 40.27 19.78 4.69
C CYS A 533 39.23 20.40 5.62
N SER A 534 38.38 21.25 5.03
CA SER A 534 37.34 22.03 5.71
C SER A 534 36.06 22.11 4.86
N TYR A 535 34.93 22.33 5.52
CA TYR A 535 33.64 22.63 4.91
C TYR A 535 33.66 24.06 4.35
N ASN A 536 33.05 24.30 3.18
CA ASN A 536 32.99 25.63 2.57
C ASN A 536 31.68 25.84 1.79
N GLY A 537 30.87 26.81 2.21
CA GLY A 537 29.59 27.12 1.57
C GLY A 537 29.66 28.05 0.36
N ASN A 538 30.83 28.62 0.05
CA ASN A 538 31.04 29.51 -1.09
C ASN A 538 31.34 28.72 -2.37
N ASP A 539 30.73 29.10 -3.49
CA ASP A 539 31.21 28.70 -4.81
C ASP A 539 32.58 29.35 -5.08
N GLN A 540 33.51 28.60 -5.68
CA GLN A 540 34.87 29.07 -6.01
C GLN A 540 35.09 29.29 -7.51
N GLU A 541 34.16 28.90 -8.38
CA GLU A 541 34.36 28.98 -9.85
C GLU A 541 34.24 30.41 -10.40
N ARG A 542 33.65 31.35 -9.64
CA ARG A 542 33.57 32.78 -10.00
C ARG A 542 33.73 33.63 -8.74
N GLN A 543 34.46 34.74 -8.82
CA GLN A 543 34.68 35.68 -7.70
C GLN A 543 33.44 36.52 -7.32
N LEU A 544 32.23 36.01 -7.60
CA LEU A 544 30.96 36.69 -7.35
C LEU A 544 30.30 36.08 -6.11
N THR A 545 30.28 36.84 -5.01
CA THR A 545 29.86 36.46 -3.65
C THR A 545 28.39 36.07 -3.46
N PHE A 546 27.64 35.88 -4.54
CA PHE A 546 26.20 35.59 -4.55
C PHE A 546 25.85 34.09 -4.73
N TYR A 547 26.83 33.23 -5.06
CA TYR A 547 26.60 31.80 -5.27
C TYR A 547 27.07 30.95 -4.08
N SER A 548 26.11 30.29 -3.44
CA SER A 548 26.31 29.31 -2.38
C SER A 548 26.26 27.88 -2.93
N GLN A 549 27.16 27.00 -2.48
CA GLN A 549 27.11 25.56 -2.69
C GLN A 549 26.89 24.80 -1.37
N CYS A 550 26.49 23.53 -1.44
CA CYS A 550 26.45 22.64 -0.28
C CYS A 550 27.86 22.40 0.26
N GLU A 551 28.08 22.73 1.54
CA GLU A 551 29.41 22.75 2.16
C GLU A 551 30.11 21.39 2.30
N HIS A 552 29.36 20.29 2.15
CA HIS A 552 29.90 18.94 2.06
C HIS A 552 30.67 18.67 0.76
N VAL A 553 30.27 19.26 -0.37
CA VAL A 553 30.85 18.97 -1.69
C VAL A 553 32.36 19.32 -1.78
N PRO A 554 32.82 20.52 -1.38
CA PRO A 554 34.26 20.82 -1.36
C PRO A 554 35.02 20.08 -0.25
N PHE A 555 34.36 19.75 0.88
CA PHE A 555 34.96 18.92 1.92
C PHE A 555 35.28 17.51 1.40
N HIS A 556 34.31 16.86 0.75
CA HIS A 556 34.45 15.56 0.10
C HIS A 556 35.50 15.57 -1.00
N SER A 557 35.47 16.56 -1.90
CA SER A 557 36.51 16.77 -2.92
C SER A 557 37.91 16.93 -2.31
N CYS A 558 38.03 17.56 -1.14
CA CYS A 558 39.30 17.68 -0.44
C CYS A 558 39.77 16.34 0.14
N ILE A 559 38.94 15.64 0.93
CA ILE A 559 39.38 14.39 1.57
C ILE A 559 39.68 13.28 0.55
N GLN A 560 38.94 13.20 -0.57
CA GLN A 560 39.21 12.26 -1.66
C GLN A 560 40.57 12.50 -2.36
N LYS A 561 41.06 13.75 -2.41
CA LYS A 561 42.40 14.05 -3.00
C LYS A 561 43.55 13.44 -2.19
N TYR A 562 43.37 13.30 -0.88
CA TYR A 562 44.34 12.67 0.02
C TYR A 562 44.12 11.16 0.14
N ALA A 563 42.87 10.70 0.25
CA ALA A 563 42.50 9.30 0.42
C ALA A 563 42.15 8.61 -0.91
N LYS A 564 43.06 8.68 -1.90
CA LYS A 564 42.79 8.32 -3.31
C LYS A 564 42.27 6.90 -3.57
N GLN A 565 42.49 5.96 -2.66
CA GLN A 565 42.03 4.57 -2.77
C GLN A 565 40.66 4.33 -2.11
N GLN A 566 40.21 5.25 -1.25
CA GLN A 566 38.99 5.12 -0.45
C GLN A 566 37.87 5.95 -1.05
N LYS A 567 36.67 5.38 -1.11
CA LYS A 567 35.51 6.01 -1.75
C LYS A 567 34.47 6.47 -0.74
N ILE A 568 33.65 7.44 -1.16
CA ILE A 568 32.46 7.84 -0.40
C ILE A 568 31.30 7.03 -0.97
N TYR A 569 30.47 6.47 -0.09
CA TYR A 569 29.32 5.68 -0.45
C TYR A 569 28.04 6.26 0.16
N ILE A 570 26.92 6.15 -0.55
CA ILE A 570 25.62 6.05 0.12
C ILE A 570 25.48 4.59 0.54
N ASN A 571 25.17 4.34 1.81
CA ASN A 571 24.84 3.01 2.31
C ASN A 571 23.31 2.86 2.32
N PRO A 572 22.70 2.02 1.44
CA PRO A 572 21.25 1.86 1.36
C PRO A 572 20.59 1.30 2.63
N VAL A 573 21.35 0.62 3.49
CA VAL A 573 20.88 0.09 4.78
C VAL A 573 20.93 1.16 5.87
N PHE A 574 21.77 2.19 5.73
CA PHE A 574 21.91 3.25 6.72
C PHE A 574 20.82 4.31 6.57
N GLN A 575 19.61 3.97 7.02
CA GLN A 575 18.47 4.88 7.05
C GLN A 575 18.39 5.62 8.40
N ILE A 576 18.10 6.93 8.35
CA ILE A 576 18.04 7.79 9.54
C ILE A 576 16.68 8.46 9.78
N CYS A 577 15.79 8.50 8.78
CA CYS A 577 14.36 8.75 8.95
C CYS A 577 13.54 7.89 7.98
#